data_AF-A0A1Y3B7K1-F1
#
_entry.id   AF-A0A1Y3B7K1-F1
#
_cell.length_a   1.000
_cell.length_b   1.000
_cell.length_c   1.000
_cell.angle_alpha   90.00
_cell.angle_beta   90.00
_cell.angle_gamma   90.00
#
_symmetry.space_group_name_H-M   'P 1'
#
loop_
_entity.id
_entity.type
_entity.pdbx_description
1 polymer ?
#
loop_
_entity_poly.entity_id
_entity_poly.type
_entity_poly.pdbx_seq_one_letter_code
_entity_poly.pdbx_strand_id
1 'polypeptide(L)'
;MISWLKGHKRHCHFKDCRCAKCNLIAERQRIMAAQVALKRRQAAEDAIAIGLRAMATGAQAVNGYLPQGPIFGLEITEPETKKSKYCQDSTP
;
A
#
# COMPACT_ATOMS: atom_id res chain seq x y z
N MET A 1 -18.36 -8.56 20.12
CA MET A 1 -19.32 -9.46 19.46
C MET A 1 -18.95 -9.57 17.97
N ILE A 2 -19.23 -10.73 17.36
CA ILE A 2 -18.97 -11.15 15.96
C ILE A 2 -17.60 -11.78 15.72
N SER A 3 -17.53 -13.12 15.70
CA SER A 3 -16.64 -13.82 14.77
C SER A 3 -17.18 -15.18 14.32
N TRP A 4 -18.42 -15.25 13.84
CA TRP A 4 -18.93 -16.44 13.13
C TRP A 4 -18.12 -16.77 11.87
N LEU A 5 -17.30 -15.82 11.41
CA LEU A 5 -16.44 -15.96 10.23
C LEU A 5 -15.07 -16.60 10.53
N LYS A 6 -14.66 -16.69 11.80
CA LYS A 6 -13.37 -17.27 12.19
C LYS A 6 -13.41 -18.79 11.97
N GLY A 7 -12.68 -19.27 10.95
CA GLY A 7 -12.65 -20.69 10.57
C GLY A 7 -13.65 -21.10 9.48
N HIS A 8 -14.57 -20.21 9.08
CA HIS A 8 -15.58 -20.48 8.07
C HIS A 8 -15.01 -20.61 6.64
N LYS A 9 -13.85 -20.01 6.34
CA LYS A 9 -13.26 -20.01 4.99
C LYS A 9 -13.10 -21.41 4.38
N ARG A 10 -12.73 -22.42 5.18
CA ARG A 10 -12.53 -23.81 4.71
C ARG A 10 -13.82 -24.59 4.53
N HIS A 11 -14.84 -24.30 5.34
CA HIS A 11 -16.13 -25.01 5.35
C HIS A 11 -17.22 -24.26 4.56
N CYS A 12 -16.84 -23.18 3.86
CA CYS A 12 -17.77 -22.36 3.10
C CYS A 12 -18.24 -23.11 1.85
N HIS A 13 -19.53 -23.44 1.79
CA HIS A 13 -20.15 -24.04 0.61
C HIS A 13 -20.03 -23.16 -0.66
N PHE A 14 -19.97 -21.84 -0.48
CA PHE A 14 -19.90 -20.86 -1.57
C PHE A 14 -18.48 -20.37 -1.87
N LYS A 15 -17.44 -21.08 -1.42
CA LYS A 15 -16.03 -20.69 -1.60
C LYS A 15 -15.70 -20.35 -3.06
N ASP A 16 -16.24 -21.12 -3.99
CA ASP A 16 -15.99 -21.01 -5.43
C ASP A 16 -17.21 -20.50 -6.21
N CYS A 17 -18.18 -19.87 -5.52
CA CYS A 17 -19.37 -19.31 -6.16
C CYS A 17 -19.01 -18.11 -7.08
N ARG A 18 -19.55 -18.13 -8.31
CA ARG A 18 -19.29 -17.10 -9.34
C ARG A 18 -20.52 -16.21 -9.65
N CYS A 19 -21.50 -16.13 -8.76
CA CYS A 19 -22.63 -15.24 -8.96
C CYS A 19 -22.19 -13.76 -8.90
N ALA A 20 -22.99 -12.85 -9.48
CA ALA A 20 -22.67 -11.42 -9.51
C ALA A 20 -22.37 -10.84 -8.11
N LYS A 21 -23.15 -11.23 -7.10
CA LYS A 21 -22.94 -10.80 -5.71
C LYS A 21 -21.59 -11.24 -5.14
N CYS A 22 -21.18 -12.49 -5.38
CA CYS A 22 -19.90 -13.01 -4.92
C CYS A 22 -18.71 -12.37 -5.65
N ASN A 23 -18.82 -12.17 -6.98
CA ASN A 23 -17.79 -11.49 -7.76
C ASN A 23 -17.55 -10.04 -7.29
N LEU A 24 -18.62 -9.29 -6.97
CA LEU A 24 -18.50 -7.92 -6.45
C LEU A 24 -17.71 -7.90 -5.11
N ILE A 25 -17.97 -8.85 -4.22
CA ILE A 25 -17.25 -8.94 -2.94
C ILE A 25 -15.79 -9.32 -3.15
N ALA A 26 -15.51 -10.26 -4.07
CA ALA A 26 -14.15 -10.67 -4.40
C ALA A 26 -13.32 -9.50 -4.94
N GLU A 27 -13.88 -8.71 -5.87
CA GLU A 27 -13.16 -7.54 -6.40
C GLU A 27 -12.94 -6.47 -5.33
N ARG A 28 -13.94 -6.20 -4.49
CA ARG A 28 -13.77 -5.29 -3.35
C ARG A 28 -12.63 -5.74 -2.43
N GLN A 29 -12.54 -7.03 -2.12
CA GLN A 29 -11.45 -7.56 -1.30
C GLN A 29 -10.09 -7.42 -1.98
N ARG A 30 -10.03 -7.63 -3.31
CA ARG A 30 -8.80 -7.45 -4.09
C ARG A 30 -8.30 -6.01 -4.02
N ILE A 31 -9.18 -5.04 -4.23
CA ILE A 31 -8.87 -3.60 -4.15
C ILE A 31 -8.41 -3.24 -2.74
N MET A 32 -9.14 -3.68 -1.71
CA MET A 32 -8.76 -3.42 -0.33
C MET A 32 -7.40 -4.04 0.02
N ALA A 33 -7.11 -5.25 -0.45
CA ALA A 33 -5.80 -5.87 -0.23
C ALA A 33 -4.67 -5.04 -0.85
N ALA A 34 -4.85 -4.54 -2.07
CA ALA A 34 -3.90 -3.64 -2.72
C ALA A 34 -3.72 -2.33 -1.95
N GLN A 35 -4.82 -1.70 -1.53
CA GLN A 35 -4.79 -0.46 -0.75
C GLN A 35 -4.12 -0.65 0.61
N VAL A 36 -4.39 -1.77 1.30
CA VAL A 36 -3.76 -2.11 2.58
C VAL A 36 -2.26 -2.35 2.39
N ALA A 37 -1.85 -3.03 1.32
CA ALA A 37 -0.44 -3.23 1.01
C ALA A 37 0.28 -1.89 0.77
N LEU A 38 -0.31 -0.99 -0.02
CA LEU A 38 0.24 0.35 -0.25
C LEU A 38 0.37 1.13 1.07
N LYS A 39 -0.69 1.17 1.88
CA LYS A 39 -0.69 1.91 3.14
C LYS A 39 0.33 1.35 4.14
N ARG A 40 0.51 0.02 4.18
CA ARG A 40 1.54 -0.62 5.02
C ARG A 40 2.95 -0.28 4.55
N ARG A 41 3.16 -0.21 3.24
CA ARG A 41 4.43 0.24 2.66
C ARG A 41 4.72 1.70 3.04
N GLN A 42 3.75 2.60 2.86
CA GLN A 42 3.91 4.00 3.24
C GLN A 42 4.23 4.15 4.73
N ALA A 43 3.53 3.43 5.60
CA ALA A 43 3.81 3.47 7.04
C ALA A 43 5.23 2.98 7.39
N ALA A 44 5.75 1.99 6.66
CA ALA A 44 7.12 1.53 6.84
C ALA A 44 8.15 2.57 6.37
N GLU A 45 7.90 3.19 5.21
CA GLU A 45 8.76 4.27 4.67
C GLU A 45 8.74 5.51 5.59
N ASP A 46 7.56 5.91 6.09
CA ASP A 46 7.39 7.02 7.04
C ASP A 46 8.11 6.75 8.36
N ALA A 47 8.06 5.51 8.87
CA ALA A 47 8.78 5.13 10.09
C ALA A 47 10.30 5.30 9.93
N ILE A 48 10.83 4.93 8.76
CA ILE A 48 12.26 5.12 8.43
C ILE A 48 12.58 6.61 8.33
N ALA A 49 11.76 7.39 7.63
CA ALA A 49 11.95 8.83 7.45
C ALA A 49 11.90 9.61 8.78
N ILE A 50 10.99 9.23 9.69
CA ILE A 50 10.91 9.80 11.05
C ILE A 50 12.20 9.48 11.83
N GLY A 51 12.68 8.24 11.75
CA GLY A 51 13.94 7.84 12.39
C GLY A 51 15.12 8.66 11.88
N LEU A 52 15.27 8.77 10.56
CA LEU A 52 16.33 9.56 9.92
C LEU A 52 16.26 11.04 10.33
N ARG A 53 15.07 11.64 10.34
CA ARG A 53 14.87 13.03 10.78
C ARG A 53 15.29 13.22 12.24
N ALA A 54 14.86 12.33 13.13
CA ALA A 54 15.21 12.40 14.54
C ALA A 54 16.74 12.33 14.76
N MET A 55 17.45 11.53 13.98
CA MET A 55 18.92 11.48 14.02
C MET A 55 19.57 12.74 13.44
N ALA A 56 19.01 13.30 12.36
CA ALA A 56 19.61 14.45 11.67
C ALA A 56 19.40 15.80 12.38
N THR A 57 18.20 16.05 12.92
CA THR A 57 17.86 17.36 13.51
C THR A 57 17.80 17.36 15.04
N GLY A 58 17.89 16.19 15.69
CA GLY A 58 17.71 16.04 17.14
C GLY A 58 16.30 16.38 17.65
N ALA A 59 15.40 16.84 16.77
CA ALA A 59 14.03 17.18 17.07
C ALA A 59 13.14 15.95 16.85
N GLN A 60 12.46 15.49 17.89
CA GLN A 60 11.47 14.42 17.75
C GLN A 60 10.28 14.91 16.92
N ALA A 61 9.81 14.07 16.00
CA ALA A 61 8.59 14.36 15.24
C ALA A 61 7.41 14.43 16.22
N VAL A 62 6.92 15.65 16.47
CA VAL A 62 5.78 15.91 17.34
C VAL A 62 4.56 15.24 16.69
N ASN A 63 4.11 14.11 17.27
CA ASN A 63 2.96 13.28 16.86
C ASN A 63 3.20 12.10 15.91
N GLY A 64 4.45 11.74 15.57
CA GLY A 64 4.73 10.47 14.87
C GLY A 64 4.13 10.34 13.45
N TYR A 65 3.68 11.43 12.84
CA TYR A 65 3.28 11.51 11.43
C TYR A 65 4.21 12.47 10.70
N LEU A 66 4.71 12.04 9.54
CA LEU A 66 5.41 12.93 8.62
C LEU A 66 4.35 13.81 7.93
N PRO A 67 4.49 15.16 7.91
CA PRO A 67 3.54 16.00 7.20
C PRO A 67 3.54 15.61 5.72
N GLN A 68 2.37 15.27 5.18
CA GLN A 68 2.18 14.93 3.77
C GLN A 68 2.32 16.24 2.96
N GLY A 69 3.55 16.58 2.57
CA GLY A 69 3.87 17.77 1.80
C GLY A 69 5.32 17.73 1.31
N PRO A 70 5.68 18.52 0.28
CA PRO A 70 7.06 18.59 -0.19
C PRO A 70 7.94 19.04 0.97
N ILE A 71 8.89 18.19 1.38
CA ILE A 71 9.89 18.49 2.40
C ILE A 71 10.89 19.46 1.76
N PHE A 72 10.52 20.73 1.62
CA PHE A 72 11.47 21.78 1.25
C PHE A 72 12.61 21.78 2.28
N GLY A 73 13.83 21.49 1.84
CA GLY A 73 15.05 21.61 2.65
C GLY A 73 15.83 20.34 2.95
N LEU A 74 15.50 19.18 2.37
CA LEU A 74 16.39 18.00 2.37
C LEU A 74 16.58 17.53 0.93
N GLU A 75 17.78 17.71 0.36
CA GLU A 75 18.13 17.11 -0.94
C GLU A 75 18.16 15.59 -0.79
N ILE A 76 17.02 14.97 -1.06
CA ILE A 76 16.93 13.53 -1.24
C ILE A 76 17.23 13.30 -2.72
N THR A 77 18.44 12.82 -3.02
CA THR A 77 18.78 12.28 -4.34
C THR A 77 17.72 11.26 -4.77
N GLU A 78 16.97 11.59 -5.81
CA GLU A 78 15.95 10.74 -6.40
C GLU A 78 16.56 9.39 -6.83
N PRO A 79 15.96 8.24 -6.50
CA PRO A 79 16.39 6.98 -7.08
C PRO A 79 15.89 6.89 -8.53
N GLU A 80 16.82 6.77 -9.48
CA GLU A 80 16.54 6.64 -10.91
C GLU A 80 15.51 5.53 -11.19
N THR A 81 14.34 5.90 -11.67
CA THR A 81 13.39 4.96 -12.26
C THR A 81 13.92 4.54 -13.64
N LYS A 82 14.62 3.40 -13.69
CA LYS A 82 14.97 2.74 -14.95
C LYS A 82 13.71 2.53 -15.80
N LYS A 83 13.55 3.36 -16.83
CA LYS A 83 12.64 3.11 -17.96
C LYS A 83 13.04 1.78 -18.61
N SER A 84 12.33 0.71 -18.27
CA SER A 84 12.36 -0.52 -19.06
C SER A 84 11.70 -0.23 -20.40
N LYS A 85 12.52 -0.23 -21.46
CA LYS A 85 12.10 -0.29 -22.86
C LYS A 85 11.44 -1.64 -23.17
N TYR A 86 10.74 -1.68 -24.32
CA TYR A 86 10.15 -2.81 -25.07
C TYR A 86 8.62 -2.95 -24.90
N CYS A 87 7.76 -3.00 -25.93
CA CYS A 87 8.00 -3.09 -27.38
C CYS A 87 6.93 -2.43 -28.24
N GLN A 88 7.36 -2.23 -29.49
CA GLN A 88 6.69 -1.91 -30.73
C GLN A 88 5.33 -2.60 -30.92
N ASP A 89 4.39 -1.89 -31.53
CA ASP A 89 3.64 -2.47 -32.65
C ASP A 89 3.29 -1.38 -33.66
N SER A 90 3.27 -1.83 -34.92
CA SER A 90 3.55 -1.08 -36.13
C SER A 90 2.26 -0.77 -36.90
N THR A 91 2.13 0.48 -37.37
CA THR A 91 1.41 0.92 -38.59
C THR A 91 -0.09 0.57 -38.71
N PRO A 92 -0.88 1.08 -39.70
CA PRO A 92 -0.55 1.85 -40.93
C PRO A 92 -0.47 3.37 -40.76
#